data_AF-A0A2V5P234-F1
#
_entry.id   AF-A0A2V5P234-F1
#
_cell.length_a   1.000
_cell.length_b   1.000
_cell.length_c   1.000
_cell.angle_alpha   90.00
_cell.angle_beta   90.00
_cell.angle_gamma   90.00
#
_symmetry.space_group_name_H-M   'P 1'
#
loop_
_entity.id
_entity.type
_entity.pdbx_description
1 polymer ?
#
loop_
_entity_poly.entity_id
_entity_poly.type
_entity_poly.pdbx_seq_one_letter_code
_entity_poly.pdbx_strand_id
1 'polypeptide(L)'
;MELPITSQRLLRFYKVASISFASAATKLCLAALQATIDCHLNQTTTEIPTLAALQISEIELRTRAVTICSALQGVSLKIAIGCGKAKAGGGTLPKSNMPSVTIDIIPKNSSLADFAATLRASNPPVIGYIADSRFKLDLRTIFPQQDDVVIRAISAACAK
;
A
#
# COMPACT_ATOMS: atom_id res chain seq x y z
N MET A 1 35.27 23.63 4.09
CA MET A 1 35.18 23.00 2.75
C MET A 1 34.07 23.74 2.01
N GLU A 2 34.44 24.81 1.31
CA GLU A 2 33.47 25.73 0.70
C GLU A 2 32.90 25.13 -0.57
N LEU A 3 31.57 25.14 -0.69
CA LEU A 3 30.88 24.69 -1.89
C LEU A 3 31.22 25.65 -3.06
N PRO A 4 31.49 25.13 -4.27
CA PRO A 4 31.88 25.94 -5.41
C PRO A 4 30.81 26.99 -5.77
N ILE A 5 31.28 28.15 -6.24
CA ILE A 5 30.56 29.41 -6.50
C ILE A 5 29.31 29.23 -7.40
N THR A 6 29.26 28.14 -8.18
CA THR A 6 28.14 27.73 -9.03
C THR A 6 26.89 27.31 -8.22
N SER A 7 27.06 26.65 -7.06
CA SER A 7 25.94 26.21 -6.21
C SER A 7 25.25 27.35 -5.46
N GLN A 8 26.00 28.40 -5.08
CA GLN A 8 25.44 29.56 -4.39
C GLN A 8 24.58 30.43 -5.32
N ARG A 9 24.91 30.47 -6.62
CA ARG A 9 24.16 31.27 -7.61
C ARG A 9 22.80 30.65 -7.94
N LEU A 10 22.71 29.32 -7.99
CA LEU A 10 21.44 28.58 -8.15
C LEU A 10 20.52 28.70 -6.94
N LEU A 11 21.06 28.61 -5.72
CA LEU A 11 20.29 28.81 -4.48
C LEU A 11 19.74 30.24 -4.35
N ARG A 12 20.47 31.25 -4.86
CA ARG A 12 20.04 32.65 -4.84
C ARG A 12 18.96 32.95 -5.90
N PHE A 13 18.98 32.26 -7.05
CA PHE A 13 17.90 32.35 -8.04
C PHE A 13 16.57 31.79 -7.51
N TYR A 14 16.61 30.72 -6.73
CA TYR A 14 15.41 30.18 -6.07
C TYR A 14 14.86 31.07 -4.94
N LYS A 15 15.66 32.00 -4.42
CA LYS A 15 15.29 32.89 -3.32
C LYS A 15 14.56 34.17 -3.77
N VAL A 16 14.59 34.49 -5.06
CA VAL A 16 14.05 35.74 -5.63
C VAL A 16 12.82 35.54 -6.52
N ALA A 17 12.42 34.30 -6.80
CA ALA A 17 11.06 34.02 -7.29
C ALA A 17 10.15 33.84 -6.06
N SER A 18 9.39 34.89 -5.75
CA SER A 18 8.46 34.95 -4.63
C SER A 18 7.64 33.65 -4.48
N ILE A 19 7.94 32.86 -3.45
CA ILE A 19 7.05 31.79 -2.90
C ILE A 19 5.78 32.40 -2.28
N SER A 20 5.50 33.69 -2.53
CA SER A 20 4.38 34.45 -1.98
C SER A 20 3.01 34.09 -2.56
N PHE A 21 2.90 33.01 -3.36
CA PHE A 21 1.64 32.35 -3.71
C PHE A 21 1.70 30.83 -3.50
N ALA A 22 2.35 30.35 -2.43
CA ALA A 22 2.20 28.96 -2.02
C ALA A 22 0.75 28.72 -1.55
N SER A 23 -0.02 27.98 -2.35
CA SER A 23 -1.35 27.51 -1.96
C SER A 23 -1.25 26.67 -0.67
N ALA A 24 -2.38 26.48 0.02
CA ALA A 24 -2.42 25.60 1.20
C ALA A 24 -1.84 24.20 0.88
N ALA A 25 -2.05 23.70 -0.35
CA ALA A 25 -1.45 22.46 -0.83
C ALA A 25 0.08 22.51 -0.85
N THR A 26 0.70 23.58 -1.35
CA THR A 26 2.17 23.71 -1.35
C THR A 26 2.75 23.73 0.07
N LYS A 27 2.09 24.43 1.00
CA LYS A 27 2.53 24.47 2.41
C LYS A 27 2.39 23.10 3.07
N LEU A 28 1.30 22.38 2.82
CA LEU A 28 1.10 21.01 3.29
C LEU A 28 2.15 20.05 2.72
N CYS A 29 2.46 20.13 1.43
CA CYS A 29 3.51 19.32 0.80
C CYS A 29 4.89 19.58 1.42
N LEU A 30 5.24 20.84 1.66
CA LEU A 30 6.51 21.19 2.33
C LEU A 30 6.56 20.67 3.77
N ALA A 31 5.47 20.78 4.51
CA ALA A 31 5.38 20.25 5.87
C ALA A 31 5.50 18.71 5.89
N ALA A 32 4.80 18.00 4.99
CA ALA A 32 4.90 16.55 4.86
C ALA A 32 6.31 16.11 4.43
N LEU A 33 6.95 16.87 3.54
CA LEU A 33 8.33 16.62 3.13
C LEU A 33 9.31 16.79 4.28
N GLN A 34 9.18 17.89 5.05
CA GLN A 34 10.02 18.12 6.23
C GLN A 34 9.87 16.97 7.24
N ALA A 35 8.63 16.58 7.57
CA ALA A 35 8.38 15.46 8.48
C ALA A 35 9.01 14.14 7.98
N THR A 36 8.94 13.88 6.68
CA THR A 36 9.56 12.70 6.07
C THR A 36 11.09 12.75 6.17
N ILE A 37 11.70 13.92 5.93
CA ILE A 37 13.16 14.11 6.09
C ILE A 37 13.57 13.91 7.56
N ASP A 38 12.81 14.45 8.50
CA ASP A 38 13.09 14.29 9.93
C ASP A 38 13.04 12.81 10.34
N CYS A 39 12.08 12.03 9.83
CA CYS A 39 12.04 10.58 10.06
C CYS A 39 13.31 9.87 9.53
N HIS A 40 13.82 10.29 8.37
CA HIS A 40 15.07 9.75 7.83
C HIS A 40 16.29 10.10 8.69
N LEU A 41 16.39 11.37 9.12
CA LEU A 41 17.51 11.85 9.94
C LEU A 41 17.53 11.18 11.32
N ASN A 42 16.35 10.97 11.92
CA ASN A 42 16.18 10.33 13.21
C ASN A 42 16.15 8.79 13.13
N GLN A 43 16.34 8.21 11.94
CA GLN A 43 16.30 6.77 11.69
C GLN A 43 14.95 6.09 12.03
N THR A 44 13.86 6.86 12.19
CA THR A 44 12.50 6.37 12.40
C THR A 44 11.81 6.02 11.08
N THR A 45 12.52 5.34 10.18
CA THR A 45 12.01 5.04 8.83
C THR A 45 10.77 4.15 8.80
N THR A 46 10.48 3.44 9.89
CA THR A 46 9.25 2.67 10.09
C THR A 46 8.00 3.54 10.22
N GLU A 47 8.15 4.84 10.49
CA GLU A 47 7.03 5.79 10.52
C GLU A 47 6.62 6.23 9.10
N ILE A 48 7.50 6.04 8.10
CA ILE A 48 7.20 6.31 6.69
C ILE A 48 6.44 5.09 6.13
N PRO A 49 5.14 5.21 5.79
CA PRO A 49 4.31 4.05 5.50
C PRO A 49 4.84 3.17 4.36
N THR A 50 5.40 3.79 3.33
CA THR A 50 6.01 3.07 2.20
C THR A 50 7.23 2.27 2.63
N LEU A 51 8.10 2.82 3.49
CA LEU A 51 9.30 2.12 3.95
C LEU A 51 8.93 1.02 4.93
N ALA A 52 8.02 1.28 5.87
CA ALA A 52 7.46 0.25 6.74
C ALA A 52 6.90 -0.91 5.92
N ALA A 53 6.03 -0.63 4.94
CA ALA A 53 5.45 -1.65 4.06
C ALA A 53 6.52 -2.44 3.31
N LEU A 54 7.64 -1.82 2.91
CA LEU A 54 8.76 -2.52 2.26
C LEU A 54 9.57 -3.38 3.24
N GLN A 55 9.66 -2.99 4.50
CA GLN A 55 10.45 -3.67 5.53
C GLN A 55 9.73 -4.84 6.22
N ILE A 56 8.40 -4.95 6.09
CA ILE A 56 7.63 -6.06 6.71
C ILE A 56 8.21 -7.41 6.27
N SER A 57 8.46 -8.32 7.21
CA SER A 57 8.98 -9.65 6.88
C SER A 57 7.92 -10.52 6.20
N GLU A 58 8.33 -11.48 5.36
CA GLU A 58 7.38 -12.45 4.79
C GLU A 58 6.68 -13.28 5.87
N ILE A 59 7.39 -13.62 6.96
CA ILE A 59 6.85 -14.38 8.09
C ILE A 59 5.70 -13.61 8.75
N GLU A 60 5.88 -12.32 9.01
CA GLU A 60 4.83 -11.47 9.59
C GLU A 60 3.61 -11.37 8.68
N LEU A 61 3.82 -11.20 7.37
CA LEU A 61 2.71 -11.23 6.41
C LEU A 61 1.99 -12.58 6.38
N ARG A 62 2.70 -13.70 6.50
CA ARG A 62 2.09 -15.04 6.57
C ARG A 62 1.27 -15.21 7.84
N THR A 63 1.78 -14.80 8.99
CA THR A 63 1.04 -14.82 10.25
C THR A 63 -0.26 -14.02 10.13
N ARG A 64 -0.19 -12.82 9.54
CA ARG A 64 -1.36 -11.98 9.29
C ARG A 64 -2.36 -12.63 8.33
N ALA A 65 -1.86 -13.28 7.27
CA ALA A 65 -2.68 -14.03 6.33
C ALA A 65 -3.43 -15.19 7.00
N VAL A 66 -2.79 -15.92 7.91
CA VAL A 66 -3.42 -17.02 8.68
C VAL A 66 -4.59 -16.49 9.52
N THR A 67 -4.40 -15.36 10.22
CA THR A 67 -5.46 -14.74 11.02
C THR A 67 -6.66 -14.34 10.17
N ILE A 68 -6.43 -13.67 9.04
CA ILE A 68 -7.50 -13.25 8.13
C ILE A 68 -8.22 -14.46 7.51
N CYS A 69 -7.46 -15.48 7.06
CA CYS A 69 -8.05 -16.71 6.51
C CYS A 69 -8.94 -17.43 7.55
N SER A 70 -8.50 -17.44 8.81
CA SER A 70 -9.24 -18.07 9.91
C SER A 70 -10.54 -17.34 10.21
N ALA A 71 -10.53 -16.00 10.18
CA ALA A 71 -11.73 -15.17 10.36
C ALA A 71 -12.76 -15.32 9.22
N LEU A 72 -12.33 -15.78 8.05
CA LEU A 72 -13.17 -16.02 6.87
C LEU A 72 -13.60 -17.50 6.74
N GLN A 73 -13.26 -18.35 7.70
CA GLN A 73 -13.77 -19.72 7.73
C GLN A 73 -15.30 -19.72 7.84
N GLY A 74 -15.96 -20.50 6.99
CA GLY A 74 -17.43 -20.59 6.95
C GLY A 74 -18.11 -19.64 5.95
N VAL A 75 -17.39 -18.67 5.39
CA VAL A 75 -17.91 -17.85 4.27
C VAL A 75 -17.99 -18.70 2.99
N SER A 76 -18.95 -18.43 2.10
CA SER A 76 -19.17 -19.16 0.84
C SER A 76 -18.10 -18.85 -0.24
N LEU A 77 -16.84 -19.13 0.08
CA LEU A 77 -15.67 -18.93 -0.77
C LEU A 77 -14.63 -20.04 -0.51
N LYS A 78 -13.66 -20.18 -1.41
CA LYS A 78 -12.40 -20.88 -1.14
C LYS A 78 -11.33 -19.83 -0.91
N ILE A 79 -10.59 -19.96 0.18
CA ILE A 79 -9.50 -19.06 0.56
C ILE A 79 -8.20 -19.85 0.71
N ALA A 80 -7.08 -19.26 0.27
CA ALA A 80 -5.75 -19.81 0.44
C ALA A 80 -4.73 -18.69 0.64
N ILE A 81 -3.61 -19.02 1.28
CA ILE A 81 -2.46 -18.13 1.41
C ILE A 81 -1.55 -18.37 0.21
N GLY A 82 -1.38 -17.35 -0.63
CA GLY A 82 -0.55 -17.38 -1.83
C GLY A 82 0.80 -16.69 -1.63
N CYS A 83 1.74 -16.98 -2.54
CA CYS A 83 3.00 -16.26 -2.65
C CYS A 83 2.83 -15.10 -3.63
N GLY A 84 3.03 -13.88 -3.14
CA GLY A 84 3.00 -12.65 -3.94
C GLY A 84 4.39 -12.20 -4.37
N LYS A 85 4.44 -11.41 -5.44
CA LYS A 85 5.63 -10.62 -5.79
C LYS A 85 5.21 -9.17 -5.85
N ALA A 86 5.61 -8.41 -4.84
CA ALA A 86 5.37 -6.97 -4.81
C ALA A 86 6.41 -6.25 -5.67
N LYS A 87 5.98 -5.19 -6.34
CA LYS A 87 6.86 -4.25 -7.05
C LYS A 87 6.76 -2.88 -6.41
N ALA A 88 7.89 -2.32 -6.00
CA ALA A 88 7.94 -0.95 -5.49
C ALA A 88 7.84 0.03 -6.66
N GLY A 89 7.02 1.08 -6.51
CA GLY A 89 6.83 2.12 -7.53
C GLY A 89 6.09 1.59 -8.76
N GLY A 90 4.85 2.03 -8.97
CA GLY A 90 3.95 1.56 -10.03
C GLY A 90 4.39 1.82 -11.49
N GLY A 91 5.67 2.10 -11.73
CA GLY A 91 6.29 2.34 -13.04
C GLY A 91 7.72 2.86 -12.95
N THR A 92 8.16 3.32 -11.78
CA THR A 92 9.48 3.94 -11.56
C THR A 92 10.58 2.94 -11.25
N LEU A 93 10.26 1.81 -10.60
CA LEU A 93 11.24 0.79 -10.21
C LEU A 93 10.86 -0.60 -10.76
N PRO A 94 10.80 -0.79 -12.09
CA PRO A 94 10.24 -1.99 -12.72
C PRO A 94 10.99 -3.30 -12.39
N LYS A 95 12.24 -3.21 -11.91
CA LYS A 95 13.11 -4.34 -11.59
C LYS A 95 13.11 -4.74 -10.11
N SER A 96 12.47 -3.99 -9.21
CA SER A 96 12.38 -4.39 -7.80
C SER A 96 11.26 -5.41 -7.62
N ASN A 97 11.61 -6.69 -7.61
CA ASN A 97 10.69 -7.74 -7.15
C ASN A 97 11.02 -8.06 -5.70
N MET A 98 10.02 -8.03 -4.83
CA MET A 98 10.16 -8.39 -3.42
C MET A 98 9.16 -9.48 -3.05
N PRO A 99 9.55 -10.47 -2.23
CA PRO A 99 8.62 -11.46 -1.70
C PRO A 99 7.45 -10.80 -0.95
N SER A 100 6.25 -11.26 -1.24
CA SER A 100 5.04 -10.86 -0.55
C SER A 100 4.13 -12.06 -0.30
N VAL A 101 3.03 -11.82 0.39
CA VAL A 101 2.01 -12.84 0.71
C VAL A 101 0.67 -12.30 0.26
N THR A 102 -0.07 -13.15 -0.44
CA THR A 102 -1.42 -12.81 -0.91
C THR A 102 -2.47 -13.64 -0.19
N ILE A 103 -3.66 -13.07 -0.07
CA ILE A 103 -4.88 -13.83 0.20
C ILE A 103 -5.53 -14.11 -1.15
N ASP A 104 -5.62 -15.38 -1.50
CA ASP A 104 -6.16 -15.86 -2.76
C ASP A 104 -7.57 -16.38 -2.54
N ILE A 105 -8.54 -15.79 -3.24
CA ILE A 105 -9.96 -16.00 -3.04
C ILE A 105 -10.60 -16.51 -4.33
N ILE A 106 -11.44 -17.53 -4.20
CA ILE A 106 -12.35 -17.99 -5.24
C ILE A 106 -13.77 -17.95 -4.66
N PRO A 107 -14.63 -16.99 -5.07
CA PRO A 107 -16.02 -16.95 -4.64
C PRO A 107 -16.77 -18.18 -5.19
N LYS A 108 -17.73 -18.72 -4.42
CA LYS A 108 -18.55 -19.86 -4.89
C LYS A 108 -19.76 -19.44 -5.70
N ASN A 109 -20.35 -18.29 -5.37
CA ASN A 109 -21.67 -17.87 -5.87
C ASN A 109 -21.59 -16.81 -6.97
N SER A 110 -20.39 -16.34 -7.34
CA SER A 110 -20.20 -15.25 -8.31
C SER A 110 -18.95 -15.46 -9.14
N SER A 111 -18.83 -14.73 -10.27
CA SER A 111 -17.59 -14.71 -11.04
C SER A 111 -16.52 -13.88 -10.31
N LEU A 112 -15.24 -14.11 -10.63
CA LEU A 112 -14.15 -13.29 -10.09
C LEU A 112 -14.30 -11.81 -10.44
N ALA A 113 -14.82 -11.50 -11.63
CA ALA A 113 -15.04 -10.14 -12.09
C ALA A 113 -16.16 -9.45 -11.29
N ASP A 114 -17.27 -10.14 -11.05
CA ASP A 114 -18.40 -9.61 -10.26
C ASP A 114 -18.04 -9.44 -8.79
N PHE A 115 -17.29 -10.39 -8.25
CA PHE A 115 -16.74 -10.30 -6.89
C PHE A 115 -15.81 -9.10 -6.74
N ALA A 116 -14.88 -8.90 -7.69
CA ALA A 116 -14.00 -7.74 -7.71
C ALA A 116 -14.77 -6.42 -7.91
N ALA A 117 -15.83 -6.40 -8.72
CA ALA A 117 -16.70 -5.23 -8.88
C ALA A 117 -17.46 -4.91 -7.59
N THR A 118 -17.96 -5.94 -6.90
CA THR A 118 -18.67 -5.80 -5.62
C THR A 118 -17.76 -5.22 -4.54
N LEU A 119 -16.53 -5.73 -4.42
CA LEU A 119 -15.53 -5.19 -3.50
C LEU A 119 -15.09 -3.76 -3.86
N ARG A 120 -15.00 -3.42 -5.15
CA ARG A 120 -14.74 -2.02 -5.57
C ARG A 120 -15.87 -1.07 -5.22
N ALA A 121 -17.10 -1.57 -5.15
CA ALA A 121 -18.29 -0.80 -4.80
C ALA A 121 -18.58 -0.78 -3.28
N SER A 122 -17.80 -1.50 -2.45
CA SER A 122 -17.98 -1.48 -1.01
C SER A 122 -17.55 -0.15 -0.39
N ASN A 123 -17.97 0.10 0.85
CA ASN A 123 -17.52 1.25 1.62
C ASN A 123 -16.81 0.79 2.92
N PRO A 124 -15.47 0.96 3.03
CA PRO A 124 -14.56 1.48 2.01
C PRO A 124 -14.34 0.47 0.86
N PRO A 125 -13.89 0.93 -0.33
CA PRO A 125 -13.55 0.04 -1.45
C PRO A 125 -12.37 -0.88 -1.12
N VAL A 126 -12.47 -2.15 -1.49
CA VAL A 126 -11.37 -3.11 -1.41
C VAL A 126 -10.88 -3.44 -2.82
N ILE A 127 -9.61 -3.14 -3.09
CA ILE A 127 -9.01 -3.32 -4.41
C ILE A 127 -8.01 -4.47 -4.37
N GLY A 128 -8.22 -5.46 -5.24
CA GLY A 128 -7.29 -6.53 -5.52
C GLY A 128 -7.10 -6.71 -7.02
N TYR A 129 -6.46 -7.80 -7.41
CA TYR A 129 -6.25 -8.14 -8.82
C TYR A 129 -6.59 -9.60 -9.09
N ILE A 130 -6.87 -9.94 -10.34
CA ILE A 130 -7.17 -11.32 -10.75
C ILE A 130 -5.93 -11.90 -11.43
N ALA A 131 -5.45 -13.02 -10.93
CA ALA A 131 -4.34 -13.78 -11.51
C ALA A 131 -4.49 -15.26 -11.15
N ASP A 132 -4.01 -16.17 -12.01
CA ASP A 132 -4.08 -17.62 -11.79
C ASP A 132 -5.48 -18.13 -11.42
N SER A 133 -6.51 -17.57 -12.07
CA SER A 133 -7.93 -17.87 -11.83
C SER A 133 -8.38 -17.65 -10.37
N ARG A 134 -7.77 -16.68 -9.69
CA ARG A 134 -8.06 -16.30 -8.30
C ARG A 134 -8.08 -14.77 -8.18
N PHE A 135 -8.91 -14.26 -7.28
CA PHE A 135 -8.83 -12.87 -6.83
C PHE A 135 -7.78 -12.79 -5.72
N LYS A 136 -6.82 -11.88 -5.83
CA LYS A 136 -5.68 -11.78 -4.93
C LYS A 136 -5.65 -10.41 -4.25
N LEU A 137 -5.44 -10.43 -2.94
CA LEU A 137 -5.14 -9.26 -2.12
C LEU A 137 -3.71 -9.38 -1.60
N ASP A 138 -2.84 -8.42 -1.94
CA ASP A 138 -1.47 -8.40 -1.45
C ASP A 138 -1.43 -7.71 -0.07
N LEU A 139 -1.07 -8.47 0.96
CA LEU A 139 -1.07 -7.97 2.34
C LEU A 139 -0.02 -6.89 2.60
N ARG A 140 0.97 -6.76 1.72
CA ARG A 140 1.97 -5.70 1.83
C ARG A 140 1.40 -4.32 1.52
N THR A 141 0.29 -4.25 0.79
CA THR A 141 -0.40 -2.99 0.46
C THR A 141 -1.59 -2.69 1.35
N ILE A 142 -1.87 -3.56 2.32
CA ILE A 142 -2.98 -3.41 3.28
C ILE A 142 -2.36 -3.11 4.64
N PHE A 143 -2.78 -2.02 5.28
CA PHE A 143 -2.31 -1.71 6.63
C PHE A 143 -2.94 -2.68 7.64
N PRO A 144 -2.21 -3.12 8.69
CA PRO A 144 -2.75 -4.06 9.68
C PRO A 144 -4.08 -3.63 10.30
N GLN A 145 -4.28 -2.33 10.53
CA GLN A 145 -5.51 -1.77 11.10
C GLN A 145 -6.73 -1.90 10.17
N GLN A 146 -6.52 -2.27 8.89
CA GLN A 146 -7.57 -2.45 7.89
C GLN A 146 -8.01 -3.90 7.74
N ASP A 147 -7.36 -4.87 8.41
CA ASP A 147 -7.64 -6.29 8.23
C ASP A 147 -9.13 -6.61 8.54
N ASP A 148 -9.70 -6.05 9.61
CA ASP A 148 -11.11 -6.24 9.96
C ASP A 148 -12.08 -5.66 8.91
N VAL A 149 -11.70 -4.53 8.30
CA VAL A 149 -12.49 -3.91 7.23
C VAL A 149 -12.50 -4.80 6.00
N VAL A 150 -11.34 -5.38 5.65
CA VAL A 150 -11.19 -6.32 4.53
C VAL A 150 -12.01 -7.59 4.77
N ILE A 151 -11.94 -8.17 5.97
CA ILE A 151 -12.73 -9.35 6.34
C ILE A 151 -14.23 -9.09 6.17
N ARG A 152 -14.73 -7.97 6.71
CA ARG A 152 -16.15 -7.61 6.59
C ARG A 152 -16.59 -7.41 5.14
N ALA A 153 -15.77 -6.73 4.33
CA ALA A 153 -16.06 -6.50 2.93
C ALA A 153 -16.14 -7.81 2.13
N ILE A 154 -15.21 -8.74 2.36
CA ILE A 154 -15.20 -10.07 1.73
C ILE A 154 -16.45 -10.87 2.12
N SER A 155 -16.76 -10.93 3.42
CA SER A 155 -17.94 -11.65 3.91
C SER A 155 -19.23 -11.11 3.31
N ALA A 156 -19.38 -9.78 3.25
CA ALA A 156 -20.55 -9.14 2.65
C ALA A 156 -20.65 -9.41 1.14
N ALA A 157 -19.52 -9.41 0.42
CA ALA A 157 -19.49 -9.68 -1.02
C ALA A 157 -19.85 -11.13 -1.38
N CYS A 158 -19.73 -12.08 -0.43
CA CYS A 158 -20.14 -13.48 -0.62
C CYS A 158 -21.57 -13.79 -0.14
N ALA A 159 -22.22 -12.86 0.57
CA ALA A 159 -23.59 -13.01 1.05
C ALA A 159 -24.65 -12.54 0.02
N LYS A 160 -24.22 -11.87 -1.04
CA LYS A 160 -25.04 -11.57 -2.23
C LYS A 160 -25.00 -12.74 -3.20
#